data_AF-A0A977KVH6-F1
#
_entry.id   AF-A0A977KVH6-F1
#
_cell.length_a   1.000
_cell.length_b   1.000
_cell.length_c   1.000
_cell.angle_alpha   90.00
_cell.angle_beta   90.00
_cell.angle_gamma   90.00
#
_symmetry.space_group_name_H-M   'P 1'
#
loop_
_entity.id
_entity.type
_entity.pdbx_description
1 polymer ?
#
loop_
_entity_poly.entity_id
_entity_poly.type
_entity_poly.pdbx_seq_one_letter_code
_entity_poly.pdbx_strand_id
1 'polypeptide(L)'
;MEILNDVGLCQEKEDALFKKNCPHCYSEKVKIHSHYQTKDNGERKMFICQECSSCFAETYGSVIAGLETPLSEIVKVLKARMEGIGLNAAARVFGYAKTTILNWEKKLSGLQETLFLYALVTGQWEVYGCQIR
;
A
#
# COMPACT_ATOMS: atom_id res chain seq x y z
N MET A 1 4.18 24.72 -36.06
CA MET A 1 3.08 23.99 -35.42
C MET A 1 3.60 22.59 -35.17
N GLU A 2 4.42 22.43 -34.13
CA GLU A 2 4.99 21.15 -33.71
C GLU A 2 4.81 21.08 -32.19
N ILE A 3 3.62 20.65 -31.77
CA ILE A 3 3.32 20.26 -30.39
C ILE A 3 2.81 18.84 -30.53
N LEU A 4 3.70 17.85 -30.52
CA LEU A 4 3.41 16.40 -30.42
C LEU A 4 4.76 15.67 -30.53
N ASN A 5 5.60 15.70 -29.48
CA ASN A 5 6.69 14.73 -29.35
C ASN A 5 7.26 14.55 -27.92
N ASP A 6 6.81 15.33 -26.93
CA ASP A 6 7.34 15.21 -25.55
C ASP A 6 6.66 14.13 -24.69
N VAL A 7 5.60 13.46 -25.20
CA VAL A 7 4.90 12.38 -24.45
C VAL A 7 5.67 11.05 -24.50
N GLY A 8 6.51 10.84 -25.53
CA GLY A 8 7.19 9.56 -25.77
C GLY A 8 8.45 9.30 -24.94
N LEU A 9 9.15 10.34 -24.47
CA LEU A 9 10.43 10.17 -23.77
C LEU A 9 10.31 9.85 -22.26
N CYS A 10 9.13 10.08 -21.66
CA CYS A 10 8.91 9.84 -20.24
C CYS A 10 8.44 8.41 -19.92
N GLN A 11 7.81 7.72 -20.87
CA GLN A 11 7.25 6.38 -20.65
C GLN A 11 8.34 5.30 -20.56
N GLU A 12 9.37 5.36 -21.41
CA GLU A 12 10.46 4.36 -21.39
C GLU A 12 11.35 4.46 -20.13
N LYS A 13 11.41 5.64 -19.50
CA LYS A 13 12.22 5.84 -18.28
C LYS A 13 11.53 5.33 -17.00
N GLU A 14 10.19 5.32 -16.95
CA GLU A 14 9.45 4.80 -15.79
C GLU A 14 9.49 3.26 -15.72
N ASP A 15 9.43 2.58 -16.86
CA ASP A 15 9.46 1.11 -16.93
C ASP A 15 10.80 0.51 -16.44
N ALA A 16 11.91 1.22 -16.58
CA ALA A 16 13.21 0.79 -16.08
C ALA A 16 13.36 0.94 -14.55
N LEU A 17 12.64 1.89 -13.94
CA LEU A 17 12.79 2.23 -12.51
C LEU A 17 12.01 1.27 -11.60
N PHE A 18 11.00 0.59 -12.14
CA PHE A 18 10.16 -0.38 -11.41
C PHE A 18 10.27 -1.81 -11.96
N LYS A 19 11.45 -2.22 -12.43
CA LYS A 19 11.70 -3.63 -12.79
C LYS A 19 11.50 -4.53 -11.57
N LYS A 20 10.42 -5.32 -11.56
CA LYS A 20 10.03 -6.21 -10.47
C LYS A 20 10.55 -7.62 -10.72
N ASN A 21 11.32 -8.14 -9.77
CA ASN A 21 11.70 -9.56 -9.75
C ASN A 21 10.58 -10.41 -9.17
N CYS A 22 10.53 -11.68 -9.56
CA CYS A 22 9.55 -12.61 -9.00
C CYS A 22 9.77 -12.78 -7.49
N PRO A 23 8.74 -12.60 -6.64
CA PRO A 23 8.88 -12.75 -5.20
C PRO A 23 9.06 -14.22 -4.75
N HIS A 24 8.81 -15.19 -5.62
CA HIS A 24 8.87 -16.62 -5.28
C HIS A 24 10.19 -17.28 -5.69
N CYS A 25 10.78 -16.86 -6.82
CA CYS A 25 12.02 -17.45 -7.34
C CYS A 25 13.11 -16.43 -7.69
N TYR A 26 12.86 -15.13 -7.42
CA TYR A 26 13.79 -14.02 -7.69
C TYR A 26 14.20 -13.82 -9.15
N SER A 27 13.57 -14.54 -10.08
CA SER A 27 13.78 -14.38 -11.52
C SER A 27 13.42 -12.98 -12.01
N GLU A 28 14.22 -12.47 -12.93
CA GLU A 28 13.93 -11.23 -13.66
C GLU A 28 12.94 -11.44 -14.82
N LYS A 29 12.62 -12.70 -15.16
CA LYS A 29 11.74 -13.04 -16.29
C LYS A 29 10.28 -12.90 -15.88
N VAL A 30 9.85 -11.66 -15.70
CA VAL A 30 8.48 -11.29 -15.31
C VAL A 30 7.81 -10.53 -16.46
N LYS A 31 6.53 -10.83 -16.71
CA LYS A 31 5.71 -10.14 -17.71
C LYS A 31 4.39 -9.69 -17.11
N ILE A 32 3.78 -8.65 -17.69
CA ILE A 32 2.42 -8.25 -17.36
C ILE A 32 1.47 -9.33 -17.90
N HIS A 33 0.64 -9.88 -17.01
CA HIS A 33 -0.37 -10.89 -17.34
C HIS A 33 -1.73 -10.26 -17.63
N SER A 34 -2.15 -9.31 -16.78
CA SER A 34 -3.45 -8.66 -16.89
C SER A 34 -3.46 -7.32 -16.17
N HIS A 35 -4.49 -6.53 -16.44
CA HIS A 35 -4.79 -5.28 -15.76
C HIS A 35 -6.08 -5.46 -14.96
N TYR A 36 -6.19 -4.84 -13.79
CA TYR A 36 -7.39 -4.84 -12.98
C TYR A 36 -7.71 -3.44 -12.46
N GLN A 37 -8.99 -3.11 -12.39
CA GLN A 37 -9.46 -1.83 -11.89
C GLN A 37 -9.65 -1.92 -10.38
N THR A 38 -9.13 -0.93 -9.67
CA THR A 38 -9.36 -0.77 -8.23
C THR A 38 -10.44 0.27 -8.03
N LYS A 39 -11.23 0.13 -6.95
CA LYS A 39 -12.37 1.03 -6.71
C LYS A 39 -11.96 2.50 -6.57
N ASP A 40 -10.79 2.76 -5.95
CA ASP A 40 -10.38 4.12 -5.57
C ASP A 40 -8.97 4.53 -6.02
N ASN A 41 -8.19 3.62 -6.63
CA ASN A 41 -6.78 3.89 -6.98
C ASN A 41 -6.46 3.63 -8.46
N GLY A 42 -7.48 3.58 -9.33
CA GLY A 42 -7.30 3.39 -10.77
C GLY A 42 -6.87 1.98 -11.17
N GLU A 43 -6.30 1.87 -12.37
CA GLU A 43 -5.84 0.60 -12.94
C GLU A 43 -4.53 0.13 -12.31
N ARG A 44 -4.42 -1.18 -12.07
CA ARG A 44 -3.20 -1.82 -11.59
C ARG A 44 -2.83 -3.04 -12.43
N LYS A 45 -1.55 -3.39 -12.41
CA LYS A 45 -1.01 -4.50 -13.18
C LYS A 45 -0.88 -5.78 -12.35
N MET A 46 -1.16 -6.92 -12.97
CA MET A 46 -0.85 -8.25 -12.45
C MET A 46 0.32 -8.82 -13.25
N PHE A 47 1.30 -9.37 -12.56
CA PHE A 47 2.50 -9.92 -13.16
C PHE A 47 2.50 -11.45 -13.10
N ILE A 48 3.14 -12.09 -14.07
CA ILE A 48 3.40 -13.54 -14.09
C ILE A 48 4.89 -13.79 -14.30
N CYS A 49 5.47 -14.65 -13.47
CA CYS A 49 6.83 -15.13 -13.66
C CYS A 49 6.87 -16.22 -14.72
N GLN A 50 7.78 -16.12 -15.68
CA GLN A 50 7.94 -17.11 -16.75
C GLN A 50 8.74 -18.35 -16.31
N GLU A 51 9.41 -18.32 -15.15
CA GLU A 51 10.18 -19.47 -14.64
C GLU A 51 9.36 -20.33 -13.68
N CYS A 52 8.75 -19.73 -12.65
CA CYS A 52 7.94 -20.47 -11.68
C CYS A 52 6.43 -20.42 -11.95
N SER A 53 5.98 -19.75 -13.03
CA SER A 53 4.57 -19.58 -13.39
C SER A 53 3.67 -18.96 -12.32
N SER A 54 4.25 -18.33 -11.28
CA SER A 54 3.49 -17.71 -10.20
C SER A 54 3.02 -16.30 -10.59
N CYS A 55 1.78 -15.97 -10.25
CA CYS A 55 1.18 -14.66 -10.47
C CYS A 55 1.24 -13.80 -9.20
N PHE A 56 1.56 -12.52 -9.34
CA PHE A 56 1.62 -11.58 -8.22
C PHE A 56 1.21 -10.17 -8.63
N ALA A 57 0.60 -9.43 -7.71
CA ALA A 57 0.14 -8.08 -7.96
C ALA A 57 1.31 -7.07 -7.98
N GLU A 58 1.13 -5.95 -8.66
CA GLU A 58 2.07 -4.83 -8.63
C GLU A 58 2.44 -4.36 -7.22
N THR A 59 1.43 -4.29 -6.34
CA THR A 59 1.60 -3.91 -4.93
C THR A 59 2.14 -5.05 -4.07
N TYR A 60 2.45 -6.23 -4.62
CA TYR A 60 2.96 -7.36 -3.84
C TYR A 60 4.18 -6.95 -3.01
N GLY A 61 4.23 -7.41 -1.76
CA GLY A 61 5.30 -7.09 -0.81
C GLY A 61 5.19 -5.69 -0.17
N SER A 62 4.25 -4.84 -0.61
CA SER A 62 3.95 -3.59 0.11
C SER A 62 3.04 -3.83 1.31
N VAL A 63 3.08 -2.93 2.29
CA VAL A 63 2.21 -2.98 3.46
C VAL A 63 0.72 -2.88 3.09
N ILE A 64 0.42 -2.21 1.98
CA ILE A 64 -0.94 -2.03 1.46
C ILE A 64 -1.42 -3.20 0.58
N ALA A 65 -0.57 -4.19 0.28
CA ALA A 65 -0.90 -5.31 -0.58
C ALA A 65 -2.10 -6.10 -0.04
N GLY A 66 -3.11 -6.39 -0.86
CA GLY A 66 -4.26 -7.20 -0.44
C GLY A 66 -5.19 -6.53 0.57
N LEU A 67 -5.16 -5.19 0.67
CA LEU A 67 -6.22 -4.43 1.32
C LEU A 67 -7.35 -4.19 0.30
N GLU A 68 -8.54 -4.70 0.61
CA GLU A 68 -9.74 -4.45 -0.19
C GLU A 68 -10.40 -3.12 0.16
N THR A 69 -10.32 -2.73 1.44
CA THR A 69 -10.82 -1.45 1.93
C THR A 69 -9.86 -0.32 1.57
N PRO A 70 -10.36 0.84 1.11
CA PRO A 70 -9.51 1.97 0.77
C PRO A 70 -8.67 2.44 1.95
N LEU A 71 -7.43 2.84 1.68
CA LEU A 71 -6.49 3.23 2.74
C LEU A 71 -7.02 4.41 3.57
N SER A 72 -7.73 5.35 2.94
CA SER A 72 -8.37 6.50 3.62
C SER A 72 -9.36 6.06 4.71
N GLU A 73 -10.17 5.04 4.44
CA GLU A 73 -11.12 4.49 5.41
C GLU A 73 -10.40 3.74 6.53
N ILE A 74 -9.40 2.93 6.20
CA ILE A 74 -8.59 2.23 7.21
C ILE A 74 -7.92 3.22 8.15
N VAL A 75 -7.33 4.30 7.62
CA VAL A 75 -6.67 5.35 8.41
C VAL A 75 -7.65 6.04 9.35
N LYS A 76 -8.90 6.31 8.93
CA LYS A 76 -9.93 6.87 9.81
C LYS A 76 -10.21 5.97 11.01
N VAL A 77 -10.39 4.66 10.77
CA VAL A 77 -10.65 3.68 11.83
C VAL A 77 -9.47 3.61 12.81
N LEU A 78 -8.25 3.52 12.27
CA LEU A 78 -7.04 3.42 13.09
C LEU A 78 -6.76 4.71 13.88
N LYS A 79 -7.00 5.88 13.29
CA LYS A 79 -6.91 7.16 14.00
C LYS A 79 -7.84 7.19 15.21
N ALA A 80 -9.10 6.79 15.03
CA ALA A 80 -10.06 6.73 16.12
C ALA A 80 -9.66 5.72 17.21
N ARG A 81 -9.05 4.59 16.83
CA ARG A 81 -8.45 3.62 17.77
C ARG A 81 -7.30 4.23 18.58
N MET A 82 -6.43 5.02 17.93
CA MET A 82 -5.34 5.75 18.61
C MET A 82 -5.85 6.86 19.53
N GLU A 83 -6.97 7.50 19.19
CA GLU A 83 -7.67 8.47 20.04
C GLU A 83 -8.38 7.83 21.26
N GLY A 84 -8.28 6.50 21.42
CA GLY A 84 -8.77 5.78 22.60
C GLY A 84 -10.13 5.11 22.41
N ILE A 85 -10.73 5.13 21.21
CA ILE A 85 -11.95 4.35 20.96
C ILE A 85 -11.63 2.86 21.12
N GLY A 86 -12.30 2.17 22.05
CA GLY A 86 -12.14 0.73 22.26
C GLY A 86 -12.55 -0.10 21.04
N LEU A 87 -11.94 -1.27 20.84
CA LEU A 87 -12.16 -2.14 19.66
C LEU A 87 -13.65 -2.46 19.42
N ASN A 88 -14.41 -2.75 20.48
CA ASN A 88 -15.85 -3.01 20.38
C ASN A 88 -16.64 -1.77 19.94
N ALA A 89 -16.24 -0.57 20.38
CA ALA A 89 -16.87 0.67 19.97
C ALA A 89 -16.54 0.99 18.51
N ALA A 90 -15.28 0.83 18.10
CA ALA A 90 -14.85 1.02 16.71
C ALA A 90 -15.60 0.09 15.75
N ALA A 91 -15.75 -1.19 16.09
CA ALA A 91 -16.53 -2.13 15.26
C ALA A 91 -17.99 -1.69 15.06
N ARG A 92 -18.63 -1.11 16.08
CA ARG A 92 -20.00 -0.59 15.95
C ARG A 92 -20.08 0.72 15.17
N VAL A 93 -19.14 1.63 15.41
CA VAL A 93 -19.11 2.96 14.78
C VAL A 93 -18.82 2.86 13.28
N PHE A 94 -17.84 2.03 12.90
CA PHE A 94 -17.36 1.94 11.52
C PHE A 94 -17.92 0.73 10.75
N GLY A 95 -18.64 -0.18 11.41
CA GLY A 95 -19.30 -1.32 10.77
C GLY A 95 -18.36 -2.45 10.33
N TYR A 96 -17.08 -2.44 10.73
CA TYR A 96 -16.13 -3.49 10.41
C TYR A 96 -16.04 -4.55 11.51
N ALA A 97 -15.77 -5.80 11.11
CA ALA A 97 -15.50 -6.86 12.06
C ALA A 97 -14.24 -6.58 12.89
N LYS A 98 -14.25 -6.97 14.17
CA LYS A 98 -13.11 -6.76 15.09
C LYS A 98 -11.82 -7.37 14.55
N THR A 99 -11.92 -8.56 13.96
CA THR A 99 -10.80 -9.28 13.34
C THR A 99 -10.19 -8.49 12.18
N THR A 100 -11.02 -7.84 11.36
CA THR A 100 -10.58 -6.96 10.28
C THR A 100 -9.80 -5.77 10.82
N ILE A 101 -10.32 -5.09 11.85
CA ILE A 101 -9.65 -3.94 12.48
C ILE A 101 -8.29 -4.37 13.07
N LEU A 102 -8.24 -5.48 13.80
CA LEU A 102 -6.99 -6.02 14.36
C LEU A 102 -5.99 -6.41 13.27
N ASN A 103 -6.46 -6.99 12.16
CA ASN A 103 -5.58 -7.31 11.04
C ASN A 103 -4.99 -6.06 10.39
N TRP A 104 -5.75 -4.96 10.30
CA TRP A 104 -5.21 -3.68 9.84
C TRP A 104 -4.18 -3.12 10.81
N GLU A 105 -4.47 -3.09 12.11
CA GLU A 105 -3.52 -2.65 13.15
C GLU A 105 -2.21 -3.44 13.05
N LYS A 106 -2.27 -4.78 12.98
CA LYS A 106 -1.09 -5.64 12.87
C LYS A 106 -0.31 -5.44 11.57
N LYS A 107 -1.01 -5.22 10.45
CA LYS A 107 -0.36 -5.04 9.15
C LYS A 107 0.35 -3.70 9.06
N LEU A 108 -0.26 -2.66 9.61
CA LEU A 108 0.24 -1.29 9.57
C LEU A 108 1.18 -0.96 10.75
N SER A 109 1.22 -1.76 11.81
CA SER A 109 2.15 -1.56 12.93
C SER A 109 3.62 -1.59 12.47
N GLY A 110 3.93 -2.34 11.41
CA GLY A 110 5.27 -2.34 10.81
C GLY A 110 5.69 -0.98 10.22
N LEU A 111 4.75 -0.09 9.90
CA LEU A 111 5.06 1.28 9.47
C LEU A 111 5.38 2.21 10.63
N GLN A 112 4.97 1.87 11.86
CA GLN A 112 5.11 2.75 13.01
C GLN A 112 6.57 3.10 13.28
N GLU A 113 7.48 2.13 13.17
CA GLU A 113 8.93 2.35 13.34
C GLU A 113 9.49 3.28 12.25
N THR A 114 9.13 3.04 10.99
CA THR A 114 9.58 3.88 9.86
C THR A 114 9.04 5.30 9.95
N LEU A 115 7.76 5.46 10.28
CA LEU A 115 7.11 6.76 10.44
C LEU A 115 7.65 7.51 11.66
N PHE A 116 7.96 6.80 12.75
CA PHE A 116 8.62 7.39 13.91
C PHE A 116 9.99 7.95 13.54
N LEU A 117 10.86 7.15 12.92
CA LEU A 117 12.17 7.61 12.45
C LEU A 117 12.04 8.79 11.46
N TYR A 118 11.07 8.74 10.55
CA TYR A 118 10.79 9.84 9.63
C TYR A 118 10.37 11.13 10.37
N ALA A 119 9.51 11.02 11.37
CA ALA A 119 9.09 12.15 12.21
C ALA A 119 10.28 12.74 13.01
N LEU A 120 11.19 11.89 13.50
CA LEU A 120 12.42 12.34 14.19
C LEU A 120 13.32 13.17 13.26
N VAL A 121 13.49 12.70 12.01
CA VAL A 121 14.40 13.31 11.03
C VAL A 121 13.83 14.58 10.43
N THR A 122 12.52 14.63 10.19
CA THR A 122 11.86 15.76 9.52
C THR A 122 11.36 16.82 10.49
N GLY A 123 11.46 16.59 11.81
CA GLY A 123 11.05 17.56 12.83
C GLY A 123 9.54 17.81 12.87
N GLN A 124 8.72 16.93 12.26
CA GLN A 124 7.26 17.02 12.23
C GLN A 124 6.66 16.31 13.45
N TRP A 125 6.77 16.92 14.63
CA TRP A 125 6.25 16.39 15.89
C TRP A 125 4.79 16.76 16.15
N GLU A 126 4.20 17.68 15.39
CA GLU A 126 2.84 18.19 15.67
C GLU A 126 1.70 17.24 15.23
N VAL A 127 1.99 16.16 14.50
CA VAL A 127 0.94 15.32 13.87
C VAL A 127 0.73 13.97 14.58
N TYR A 128 1.66 13.54 15.43
CA TYR A 128 1.60 12.25 16.13
C TYR A 128 1.55 12.46 17.64
N GLY A 129 0.44 13.00 18.14
CA GLY A 129 0.09 12.92 19.56
C GLY A 129 -0.17 11.47 19.95
N CYS A 130 0.88 10.69 20.14
CA CYS A 130 0.78 9.33 20.67
C CYS A 130 1.56 9.27 21.98
N GLN A 131 0.83 9.36 23.08
CA GLN A 131 1.35 9.10 24.41
C GLN A 131 1.52 7.57 24.52
N ILE A 132 2.75 7.11 24.29
CA ILE A 132 3.14 5.72 24.52
C ILE A 132 2.89 5.45 26.00
N ARG A 133 1.99 4.51 26.30
CA ARG A 133 1.82 3.96 27.64
C ARG A 133 2.23 2.50 27.63
#